data_AF-A0AAD5IE34-F1
#
_entry.id   AF-A0AAD5IE34-F1
#
_cell.length_a   1.000
_cell.length_b   1.000
_cell.length_c   1.000
_cell.angle_alpha   90.00
_cell.angle_beta   90.00
_cell.angle_gamma   90.00
#
_symmetry.space_group_name_H-M   'P 1'
#
loop_
_entity.id
_entity.type
_entity.pdbx_description
1 polymer ?
#
loop_
_entity_poly.entity_id
_entity_poly.type
_entity_poly.pdbx_seq_one_letter_code
_entity_poly.pdbx_strand_id
1 'polypeptide(L)'
;MLKVFDAVHGLENSLLSDPKNDLPGYLSVLKRLEEALKFLGDNCGLAIQWLEDIVEYLEDNLVADQNLKKSLNDLRELQNGEGSGRLDGGLLDAALDKLESEFRRLLTQHSVPLLMSTPPALGDQLCIAPSPLPVAVIHKLHAILVMMIANKRHEKCISIYIKATATVTTSMTKSSGYDERGQREVRRPRAADSARGGGDEERSGGFDEI
;
A
#
# COMPACT_ATOMS: atom_id res chain seq x y z
N MET A 1 -5.15 -12.44 -35.91
CA MET A 1 -3.97 -12.20 -35.05
C MET A 1 -3.45 -10.76 -35.14
N LEU A 2 -3.02 -10.25 -36.30
CA LEU A 2 -2.49 -8.87 -36.42
C LEU A 2 -3.41 -7.78 -35.82
N LYS A 3 -4.72 -7.83 -36.07
CA LYS A 3 -5.68 -6.86 -35.53
C LYS A 3 -5.75 -6.80 -33.99
N VAL A 4 -5.45 -7.91 -33.30
CA VAL A 4 -5.44 -7.94 -31.82
C VAL A 4 -4.14 -7.33 -31.31
N PHE A 5 -3.03 -7.58 -32.00
CA PHE A 5 -1.75 -6.93 -31.72
C PHE A 5 -1.84 -5.41 -31.93
N ASP A 6 -2.44 -4.97 -33.04
CA ASP A 6 -2.72 -3.55 -33.30
C ASP A 6 -3.65 -2.94 -32.26
N ALA A 7 -4.64 -3.71 -31.79
CA ALA A 7 -5.53 -3.27 -30.71
C ALA A 7 -4.77 -3.10 -29.40
N VAL A 8 -3.90 -4.05 -29.01
CA VAL A 8 -3.03 -3.95 -27.83
C VAL A 8 -2.12 -2.73 -27.92
N HIS A 9 -1.47 -2.52 -29.06
CA HIS A 9 -0.62 -1.36 -29.30
C HIS A 9 -1.41 -0.05 -29.25
N GLY A 10 -2.66 -0.04 -29.74
CA GLY A 10 -3.57 1.08 -29.64
C GLY A 10 -3.99 1.45 -28.22
N LEU A 11 -3.90 0.54 -27.25
CA LEU A 11 -4.20 0.81 -25.84
C LEU A 11 -3.03 1.48 -25.10
N GLU A 12 -1.80 1.40 -25.62
CA GLU A 12 -0.58 1.89 -24.96
C GLU A 12 -0.69 3.36 -24.55
N ASN A 13 -1.10 4.23 -25.48
CA ASN A 13 -1.22 5.66 -25.20
C ASN A 13 -2.20 5.97 -24.05
N SER A 14 -3.25 5.17 -23.92
CA SER A 14 -4.23 5.32 -22.83
C SER A 14 -3.68 4.80 -21.50
N LEU A 15 -2.88 3.73 -21.50
CA LEU A 15 -2.25 3.16 -20.29
C LEU A 15 -1.00 3.92 -19.84
N LEU A 16 -0.36 4.65 -20.75
CA LEU A 16 0.73 5.56 -20.41
C LEU A 16 0.24 6.82 -19.68
N SER A 17 -1.05 7.14 -19.79
CA SER A 17 -1.67 8.25 -19.07
C SER A 17 -1.70 8.02 -17.54
N ASP A 18 -1.94 9.08 -16.77
CA ASP A 18 -2.02 8.98 -15.31
C ASP A 18 -3.42 8.51 -14.86
N PRO A 19 -3.54 7.38 -14.13
CA PRO A 19 -4.82 6.87 -13.62
C PRO A 19 -5.56 7.85 -12.69
N LYS A 20 -4.87 8.86 -12.14
CA LYS A 20 -5.48 9.90 -11.30
C LYS A 20 -6.55 10.72 -12.04
N ASN A 21 -6.37 10.94 -13.35
CA ASN A 21 -7.22 11.83 -14.14
C ASN A 21 -8.57 11.18 -14.46
N ASP A 22 -8.56 9.88 -14.78
CA ASP A 22 -9.75 9.09 -15.09
C ASP A 22 -9.53 7.62 -14.70
N LEU A 23 -9.70 7.33 -13.41
CA LEU A 23 -9.51 5.97 -12.90
C LEU A 23 -10.50 4.96 -13.53
N PRO A 24 -11.82 5.24 -13.67
CA PRO A 24 -12.74 4.32 -14.32
C PRO A 24 -12.36 4.00 -15.78
N GLY A 25 -11.98 5.02 -16.56
CA GLY A 25 -11.51 4.82 -17.94
C GLY A 25 -10.22 4.01 -17.99
N TYR A 26 -9.26 4.33 -17.12
CA TYR A 26 -8.00 3.60 -17.02
C TYR A 26 -8.21 2.12 -16.69
N LEU A 27 -9.04 1.80 -15.69
CA LEU A 27 -9.35 0.41 -15.32
C LEU A 27 -10.08 -0.33 -16.46
N SER A 28 -10.93 0.37 -17.22
CA SER A 28 -11.62 -0.22 -18.38
C SER A 28 -10.64 -0.57 -19.51
N VAL A 29 -9.67 0.29 -19.77
CA VAL A 29 -8.60 0.02 -20.75
C VAL A 29 -7.71 -1.13 -20.29
N LEU A 30 -7.33 -1.15 -19.00
CA LEU A 30 -6.51 -2.21 -18.42
C LEU A 30 -7.20 -3.58 -18.53
N LYS A 31 -8.49 -3.64 -18.23
CA LYS A 31 -9.29 -4.86 -18.40
C LYS A 31 -9.30 -5.35 -19.85
N ARG A 32 -9.43 -4.44 -20.82
CA ARG A 32 -9.36 -4.79 -22.25
C ARG A 32 -7.99 -5.33 -22.66
N LEU A 33 -6.91 -4.80 -22.08
CA LEU A 33 -5.56 -5.35 -22.28
C LEU A 33 -5.47 -6.77 -21.73
N GLU A 34 -5.94 -7.03 -20.51
CA GLU A 34 -5.96 -8.37 -19.91
C GLU A 34 -6.73 -9.38 -20.77
N GLU A 35 -7.92 -8.99 -21.25
CA GLU A 35 -8.74 -9.81 -22.14
C GLU A 35 -8.03 -10.11 -23.46
N ALA A 36 -7.35 -9.12 -24.06
CA ALA A 36 -6.59 -9.28 -25.29
C ALA A 36 -5.37 -10.20 -25.11
N LEU A 37 -4.65 -10.07 -23.99
CA LEU A 37 -3.50 -10.93 -23.68
C LEU A 37 -3.91 -12.35 -23.40
N LYS A 38 -5.02 -12.55 -22.67
CA LYS A 38 -5.60 -13.88 -22.47
C LYS A 38 -5.99 -14.51 -23.80
N PHE A 39 -6.72 -13.77 -24.65
CA PHE A 39 -7.09 -14.25 -25.98
C PHE A 39 -5.87 -14.64 -26.82
N LEU A 40 -4.83 -13.81 -26.82
CA LEU A 40 -3.60 -14.09 -27.56
C LEU A 40 -2.88 -15.33 -27.01
N GLY A 41 -2.75 -15.46 -25.68
CA GLY A 41 -2.19 -16.64 -25.03
C GLY A 41 -2.95 -17.92 -25.34
N ASP A 42 -4.28 -17.89 -25.28
CA ASP A 42 -5.15 -19.03 -25.60
C ASP A 42 -4.97 -19.47 -27.06
N ASN A 43 -4.92 -18.51 -28.00
CA ASN A 43 -4.70 -18.81 -29.42
C ASN A 43 -3.28 -19.36 -29.68
N CYS A 44 -2.26 -18.83 -29.02
CA CYS A 44 -0.91 -19.38 -29.10
C CYS A 44 -0.87 -20.81 -28.56
N GLY A 45 -1.58 -21.11 -27.46
CA GLY A 45 -1.68 -22.46 -26.93
C GLY A 45 -2.37 -23.43 -27.88
N LEU A 46 -3.48 -23.02 -28.51
CA LEU A 46 -4.14 -23.82 -29.54
C LEU A 46 -3.23 -24.08 -30.75
N ALA A 47 -2.48 -23.07 -31.19
CA ALA A 47 -1.54 -23.22 -32.31
C ALA A 47 -0.40 -24.19 -31.97
N ILE A 48 0.14 -24.13 -30.75
CA ILE A 48 1.14 -25.09 -30.26
C ILE A 48 0.57 -26.50 -30.26
N GLN A 49 -0.63 -26.69 -29.71
CA GLN A 49 -1.28 -28.00 -29.69
C GLN A 49 -1.52 -28.55 -31.11
N TRP A 50 -1.97 -27.71 -32.04
CA TRP A 50 -2.15 -28.14 -33.43
C TRP A 50 -0.84 -28.55 -34.09
N LEU A 51 0.26 -27.87 -33.77
CA LEU A 51 1.59 -28.26 -34.26
C LEU A 51 2.06 -29.59 -33.63
N GLU A 52 1.71 -29.86 -32.38
CA GLU A 52 1.98 -31.14 -31.71
C GLU A 52 1.25 -32.29 -32.39
N ASP A 53 -0.05 -32.14 -32.65
CA ASP A 53 -0.85 -33.15 -33.34
C ASP A 53 -0.28 -33.45 -34.74
N ILE A 54 0.19 -32.43 -35.46
CA ILE A 54 0.83 -32.59 -36.77
C ILE A 54 2.17 -33.31 -36.65
N VAL A 55 3.00 -32.96 -35.67
CA VAL A 55 4.29 -33.60 -35.45
C VAL A 55 4.09 -35.07 -35.09
N GLU A 56 3.17 -35.39 -34.18
CA GLU A 56 2.80 -36.76 -33.83
C GLU A 56 2.34 -37.55 -35.07
N TYR A 57 1.46 -36.97 -35.88
CA TYR A 57 1.05 -37.59 -37.14
C TYR A 57 2.22 -37.86 -38.09
N LEU A 58 3.18 -36.93 -38.22
CA LEU A 58 4.36 -37.11 -39.07
C LEU A 58 5.32 -38.17 -38.51
N GLU A 59 5.38 -38.34 -37.20
CA GLU A 59 6.18 -39.37 -36.54
C GLU A 59 5.65 -40.77 -36.85
N ASP A 60 4.33 -40.95 -36.74
CA ASP A 60 3.65 -42.21 -37.08
C ASP A 60 3.89 -42.61 -38.54
N ASN A 61 4.12 -41.64 -39.42
CA ASN A 61 4.42 -41.85 -40.83
C ASN A 61 5.94 -41.87 -41.15
N LEU A 62 6.81 -41.78 -40.14
CA LEU A 62 8.28 -41.77 -40.27
C LEU A 62 8.85 -40.60 -41.10
N VAL A 63 8.14 -39.47 -41.16
CA VAL A 63 8.54 -38.27 -41.93
C VAL A 63 8.86 -37.07 -41.03
N ALA A 64 8.78 -37.21 -39.70
CA ALA A 64 9.02 -36.11 -38.77
C ALA A 64 10.48 -35.63 -38.73
N ASP A 65 10.68 -34.32 -38.90
CA ASP A 65 11.97 -33.64 -38.73
C ASP A 65 12.28 -33.40 -37.24
N GLN A 66 13.46 -33.82 -36.78
CA GLN A 66 13.92 -33.59 -35.41
C GLN A 66 14.09 -32.09 -35.08
N ASN A 67 14.39 -31.25 -36.08
CA ASN A 67 14.46 -29.80 -35.89
C ASN A 67 13.09 -29.20 -35.60
N LEU A 68 12.03 -29.75 -36.20
CA LEU A 68 10.65 -29.33 -35.94
C LEU A 68 10.25 -29.69 -34.51
N LYS A 69 10.55 -30.91 -34.05
CA LYS A 69 10.33 -31.32 -32.65
C LYS A 69 11.07 -30.42 -31.66
N LYS A 70 12.33 -30.13 -31.94
CA LYS A 70 13.14 -29.24 -31.10
C LYS A 70 12.52 -27.85 -31.02
N SER A 71 12.16 -27.26 -32.17
CA SER A 71 11.55 -25.94 -32.22
C SER A 71 10.21 -25.88 -31.48
N LEU A 72 9.45 -26.98 -31.50
CA LEU A 72 8.18 -27.10 -30.77
C LEU A 72 8.39 -27.21 -29.25
N ASN A 73 9.42 -27.93 -28.82
CA ASN A 73 9.83 -27.96 -27.41
C ASN A 73 10.28 -26.57 -26.94
N ASP A 74 11.09 -25.87 -27.73
CA ASP A 74 11.52 -24.50 -27.42
C ASP A 74 10.30 -23.57 -27.29
N LEU A 75 9.29 -23.72 -28.15
CA LEU A 75 8.04 -22.95 -28.10
C LEU A 75 7.20 -23.27 -26.85
N ARG A 76 7.18 -24.54 -26.42
CA ARG A 76 6.52 -24.99 -25.18
C ARG A 76 7.24 -24.48 -23.94
N GLU A 77 8.57 -24.45 -23.94
CA GLU A 77 9.34 -23.82 -22.87
C GLU A 77 9.07 -22.31 -22.80
N LEU A 78 9.00 -21.64 -23.95
CA LEU A 78 8.61 -20.23 -24.03
C LEU A 78 7.19 -19.96 -23.54
N GLN A 79 6.24 -20.89 -23.71
CA GLN A 79 4.88 -20.72 -23.20
C GLN A 79 4.80 -20.91 -21.67
N ASN A 80 5.54 -21.89 -21.13
CA ASN A 80 5.46 -22.28 -19.72
C ASN A 80 6.47 -21.53 -18.83
N GLY A 81 7.47 -20.88 -19.41
CA GLY A 81 8.54 -20.21 -18.69
C GLY A 81 8.09 -18.92 -17.98
N GLU A 82 8.59 -18.74 -16.76
CA GLU A 82 8.44 -17.51 -15.96
C GLU A 82 9.13 -16.29 -16.61
N GLY A 83 9.99 -16.53 -17.61
CA GLY A 83 10.60 -15.54 -18.49
C GLY A 83 10.03 -15.53 -19.92
N SER A 84 8.85 -16.12 -20.14
CA SER A 84 8.13 -15.98 -21.41
C SER A 84 8.09 -14.49 -21.76
N GLY A 85 8.64 -14.14 -22.91
CA GLY A 85 8.59 -12.76 -23.40
C GLY A 85 7.14 -12.33 -23.37
N ARG A 86 6.80 -11.47 -22.40
CA ARG A 86 5.39 -11.15 -22.15
C ARG A 86 4.83 -10.60 -23.45
N LEU A 87 3.66 -11.09 -23.86
CA LEU A 87 3.04 -10.75 -25.13
C LEU A 87 2.79 -9.23 -25.26
N ASP A 88 2.84 -8.50 -24.15
CA ASP A 88 2.67 -7.07 -24.01
C ASP A 88 3.99 -6.28 -23.80
N GLY A 89 5.15 -6.94 -23.81
CA GLY A 89 6.44 -6.32 -23.53
C GLY A 89 6.58 -5.71 -22.13
N GLY A 90 5.73 -6.08 -21.17
CA GLY A 90 5.70 -5.52 -19.81
C GLY A 90 4.72 -4.35 -19.62
N LEU A 91 3.89 -4.01 -20.61
CA LEU A 91 2.90 -2.94 -20.52
C LEU A 91 1.93 -3.10 -19.34
N LEU A 92 1.42 -4.32 -19.10
CA LEU A 92 0.52 -4.64 -17.99
C LEU A 92 1.20 -4.38 -16.65
N ASP A 93 2.47 -4.76 -16.49
CA ASP A 93 3.22 -4.51 -15.25
C ASP A 93 3.39 -3.02 -15.00
N ALA A 94 3.79 -2.26 -16.02
CA ALA A 94 3.94 -0.82 -15.92
C ALA A 94 2.61 -0.13 -15.58
N ALA A 95 1.51 -0.60 -16.16
CA ALA A 95 0.18 -0.08 -15.88
C ALA A 95 -0.27 -0.40 -14.43
N LEU A 96 0.05 -1.59 -13.92
CA LEU A 96 -0.22 -1.99 -12.54
C LEU A 96 0.66 -1.21 -11.54
N ASP A 97 1.91 -0.89 -11.89
CA ASP A 97 2.80 -0.04 -11.06
C ASP A 97 2.23 1.37 -10.89
N LYS A 98 1.62 1.93 -11.94
CA LYS A 98 0.90 3.21 -11.86
C LYS A 98 -0.31 3.12 -10.93
N LEU A 99 -1.07 2.01 -10.95
CA LEU A 99 -2.18 1.79 -10.02
C LEU A 99 -1.71 1.65 -8.56
N GLU A 100 -0.58 0.99 -8.32
CA GLU A 100 0.03 0.94 -6.98
C GLU A 100 0.42 2.32 -6.47
N SER A 101 0.96 3.15 -7.36
CA SER A 101 1.32 4.53 -7.05
C SER A 101 0.08 5.37 -6.72
N GLU A 102 -1.01 5.21 -7.48
CA GLU A 102 -2.28 5.87 -7.22
C GLU A 102 -2.93 5.38 -5.92
N PHE A 103 -2.89 4.07 -5.65
CA PHE A 103 -3.36 3.48 -4.39
C PHE A 103 -2.62 4.08 -3.19
N ARG A 104 -1.29 4.16 -3.26
CA ARG A 104 -0.47 4.82 -2.24
C ARG A 104 -0.86 6.29 -2.07
N ARG A 105 -1.03 7.02 -3.17
CA ARG A 105 -1.40 8.45 -3.15
C ARG A 105 -2.74 8.68 -2.46
N LEU A 106 -3.76 7.88 -2.81
CA LEU A 106 -5.09 7.95 -2.20
C LEU A 106 -5.02 7.68 -0.69
N LEU A 107 -4.26 6.67 -0.27
CA LEU A 107 -4.06 6.40 1.16
C LEU A 107 -3.34 7.54 1.87
N THR A 108 -2.21 8.03 1.35
CA THR A 108 -1.46 9.11 2.02
C THR A 108 -2.26 10.42 2.11
N GLN A 109 -3.00 10.78 1.05
CA GLN A 109 -3.78 12.03 1.04
C GLN A 109 -4.97 12.02 1.99
N HIS A 110 -5.61 10.86 2.17
CA HIS A 110 -6.84 10.78 2.95
C HIS A 110 -6.64 10.17 4.35
N SER A 111 -5.57 9.41 4.61
CA SER A 111 -5.27 8.86 5.95
C SER A 111 -4.61 9.87 6.91
N VAL A 112 -3.98 10.94 6.42
CA VAL A 112 -3.34 11.98 7.26
C VAL A 112 -4.36 12.96 7.90
N PRO A 113 -5.36 13.48 7.16
CA PRO A 113 -6.43 14.31 7.77
C PRO A 113 -7.23 13.58 8.85
N LEU A 114 -7.13 12.25 8.86
CA LEU A 114 -8.04 11.41 9.61
C LEU A 114 -7.74 11.16 11.06
N LEU A 115 -6.45 11.13 11.38
CA LEU A 115 -6.02 10.96 12.74
C LEU A 115 -5.89 12.33 13.46
N MET A 116 -6.01 13.45 12.73
CA MET A 116 -5.99 14.82 13.25
C MET A 116 -7.38 15.35 13.67
N SER A 117 -8.45 14.58 13.42
CA SER A 117 -9.79 14.92 13.91
C SER A 117 -9.95 14.44 15.36
N THR A 118 -9.62 15.36 16.26
CA THR A 118 -9.98 15.52 17.69
C THR A 118 -10.53 14.30 18.46
N PRO A 119 -9.97 13.96 19.65
CA PRO A 119 -10.63 13.03 20.56
C PRO A 119 -12.03 13.57 20.95
N PRO A 120 -13.06 12.72 21.08
CA PRO A 120 -14.32 13.15 21.68
C PRO A 120 -14.02 13.60 23.11
N ALA A 121 -14.30 14.86 23.41
CA ALA A 121 -14.38 15.29 24.80
C ALA A 121 -15.41 14.39 25.51
N LEU A 122 -14.97 13.80 26.62
CA LEU A 122 -15.71 12.89 27.47
C LEU A 122 -17.13 13.43 27.74
N GLY A 123 -18.16 12.80 27.18
CA GLY A 123 -19.55 13.15 27.44
C GLY A 123 -20.52 12.61 26.40
N ASP A 124 -21.11 11.44 26.68
CA ASP A 124 -22.38 10.91 26.16
C ASP A 124 -22.82 11.31 24.74
N GLN A 125 -22.26 10.67 23.72
CA GLN A 125 -23.06 10.38 22.52
C GLN A 125 -22.52 9.13 21.80
N LEU A 126 -23.39 8.13 21.61
CA LEU A 126 -23.19 7.04 20.64
C LEU A 126 -23.21 7.62 19.23
N CYS A 127 -22.15 8.33 18.86
CA CYS A 127 -21.94 8.79 17.49
C CYS A 127 -21.43 7.61 16.68
N ILE A 128 -22.24 7.13 15.72
CA ILE A 128 -21.72 6.38 14.59
C ILE A 128 -20.80 7.35 13.85
N ALA A 129 -19.52 7.35 14.19
CA ALA A 129 -18.54 8.22 13.56
C ALA A 129 -18.59 7.95 12.05
N PRO A 130 -18.91 8.96 11.22
CA PRO A 130 -18.94 8.76 9.78
C PRO A 130 -17.57 8.26 9.32
N SER A 131 -17.60 7.37 8.32
CA SER A 131 -16.41 6.76 7.76
C SER A 131 -15.31 7.79 7.60
N PRO A 132 -14.11 7.50 8.10
CA PRO A 132 -13.03 8.45 8.07
C PRO A 132 -12.63 8.80 6.60
N LEU A 133 -12.79 7.88 5.67
CA LEU A 133 -12.53 8.16 4.25
C LEU A 133 -13.81 8.62 3.56
N PRO A 134 -13.74 9.62 2.65
CA PRO A 134 -14.86 9.93 1.78
C PRO A 134 -15.28 8.68 1.00
N VAL A 135 -16.58 8.42 0.89
CA VAL A 135 -17.13 7.21 0.20
C VAL A 135 -16.57 7.06 -1.22
N ALA A 136 -16.39 8.17 -1.94
CA ALA A 136 -15.78 8.17 -3.26
C ALA A 136 -14.33 7.62 -3.27
N VAL A 137 -13.55 7.89 -2.23
CA VAL A 137 -12.17 7.39 -2.08
C VAL A 137 -12.19 5.90 -1.77
N ILE A 138 -13.12 5.44 -0.93
CA ILE A 138 -13.29 4.02 -0.62
C ILE A 138 -13.62 3.23 -1.89
N HIS A 139 -14.55 3.73 -2.72
CA HIS A 139 -14.88 3.09 -3.98
C HIS A 139 -13.68 3.02 -4.94
N LYS A 140 -12.87 4.07 -5.01
CA LYS A 140 -11.63 4.08 -5.82
C LYS A 140 -10.60 3.07 -5.31
N LEU A 141 -10.34 3.06 -3.99
CA LEU A 141 -9.42 2.10 -3.36
C LEU A 141 -9.89 0.67 -3.58
N HIS A 142 -11.19 0.40 -3.44
CA HIS A 142 -11.76 -0.92 -3.66
C HIS A 142 -11.63 -1.35 -5.13
N ALA A 143 -11.94 -0.46 -6.08
CA ALA A 143 -11.78 -0.75 -7.50
C ALA A 143 -10.33 -1.10 -7.87
N ILE A 144 -9.36 -0.37 -7.31
CA ILE A 144 -7.94 -0.68 -7.50
C ILE A 144 -7.60 -2.03 -6.86
N LEU A 145 -8.03 -2.31 -5.62
CA LEU A 145 -7.76 -3.58 -4.94
C LEU A 145 -8.31 -4.78 -5.71
N VAL A 146 -9.52 -4.69 -6.27
CA VAL A 146 -10.12 -5.76 -7.09
C VAL A 146 -9.23 -6.08 -8.29
N MET A 147 -8.74 -5.05 -9.00
CA MET A 147 -7.82 -5.26 -10.12
C MET A 147 -6.47 -5.85 -9.68
N MET A 148 -5.94 -5.41 -8.54
CA MET A 148 -4.68 -5.90 -8.00
C MET A 148 -4.75 -7.36 -7.52
N ILE A 149 -5.91 -7.79 -7.01
CA ILE A 149 -6.18 -9.19 -6.64
C ILE A 149 -6.22 -10.06 -7.90
N ALA A 150 -6.94 -9.63 -8.94
CA ALA A 150 -7.03 -10.35 -10.21
C ALA A 150 -5.64 -10.59 -10.84
N ASN A 151 -4.72 -9.63 -10.67
CA ASN A 151 -3.35 -9.70 -11.18
C ASN A 151 -2.34 -10.28 -10.17
N LYS A 152 -2.79 -10.92 -9.09
CA LYS A 152 -1.92 -11.54 -8.05
C LYS A 152 -0.89 -10.57 -7.42
N ARG A 153 -1.18 -9.27 -7.40
CA ARG A 153 -0.32 -8.21 -6.83
C ARG A 153 -0.84 -7.63 -5.49
N HIS A 154 -1.80 -8.30 -4.86
CA HIS A 154 -2.44 -7.80 -3.65
C HIS A 154 -1.51 -7.72 -2.43
N GLU A 155 -0.49 -8.57 -2.32
CA GLU A 155 0.51 -8.50 -1.23
C GLU A 155 1.26 -7.17 -1.19
N LYS A 156 1.58 -6.61 -2.37
CA LYS A 156 2.18 -5.27 -2.49
C LYS A 156 1.23 -4.20 -1.97
N CYS A 157 -0.06 -4.31 -2.26
CA CYS A 157 -1.08 -3.38 -1.74
C CYS A 157 -1.21 -3.44 -0.22
N ILE A 158 -1.14 -4.65 0.38
CA ILE A 158 -1.12 -4.83 1.83
C ILE A 158 0.09 -4.14 2.44
N SER A 159 1.29 -4.34 1.87
CA SER A 159 2.52 -3.68 2.32
C SER A 159 2.44 -2.15 2.22
N ILE A 160 1.86 -1.62 1.13
CA ILE A 160 1.61 -0.18 0.94
C ILE A 160 0.71 0.36 2.05
N TYR A 161 -0.38 -0.34 2.37
CA TYR A 161 -1.33 0.06 3.39
C TYR A 161 -0.69 0.10 4.79
N ILE A 162 -0.01 -0.97 5.20
CA ILE A 162 0.69 -1.05 6.50
C ILE A 162 1.72 0.06 6.62
N LYS A 163 2.48 0.34 5.55
CA LYS A 163 3.46 1.44 5.55
C LYS A 163 2.79 2.80 5.72
N ALA A 164 1.68 3.05 5.01
CA ALA A 164 0.96 4.31 5.10
C ALA A 164 0.45 4.56 6.53
N THR A 165 -0.16 3.56 7.18
CA THR A 165 -0.66 3.68 8.56
C THR A 165 0.47 3.86 9.58
N ALA A 166 1.57 3.11 9.45
CA ALA A 166 2.73 3.24 10.33
C ALA A 166 3.38 4.64 10.26
N THR A 167 3.51 5.22 9.06
CA THR A 167 4.06 6.58 8.90
C THR A 167 3.22 7.66 9.59
N VAL A 168 1.89 7.49 9.59
CA VAL A 168 0.98 8.40 10.30
C VAL A 168 1.19 8.27 11.81
N THR A 169 1.14 7.07 12.37
CA THR A 169 1.30 6.83 13.82
C THR A 169 2.65 7.34 14.35
N THR A 170 3.73 7.13 13.60
CA THR A 170 5.09 7.58 14.00
C THR A 170 5.24 9.10 13.95
N SER A 171 4.53 9.77 13.05
CA SER A 171 4.54 11.24 12.96
C SER A 171 3.81 11.87 14.16
N MET A 172 2.74 11.23 14.62
CA MET A 172 1.96 11.69 15.78
C MET A 172 2.69 11.56 17.11
N THR A 173 3.40 10.46 17.32
CA THR A 173 4.19 10.26 18.55
C THR A 173 5.37 11.24 18.62
N LYS A 174 5.96 11.60 17.48
CA LYS A 174 7.03 12.60 17.40
C LYS A 174 6.54 14.04 17.65
N SER A 175 5.32 14.39 17.23
CA SER A 175 4.74 15.72 17.52
C SER A 175 4.23 15.87 18.96
N SER A 176 3.91 14.76 19.64
CA SER A 176 3.47 14.75 21.04
C SER A 176 4.63 14.74 22.07
N GLY A 177 5.88 14.56 21.62
CA GLY A 177 7.06 14.35 22.48
C GLY A 177 7.90 15.58 22.81
N TYR A 178 7.42 16.81 22.55
CA TYR A 178 8.15 18.06 22.80
C TYR A 178 7.45 18.96 23.84
N ASP A 179 7.19 18.49 25.07
CA ASP A 179 6.99 19.41 26.22
C ASP A 179 7.15 18.78 27.62
N GLU A 180 8.18 17.96 27.88
CA GLU A 180 8.47 17.48 29.26
C GLU A 180 9.94 17.62 29.67
N ARG A 181 10.62 18.67 29.21
CA ARG A 181 11.98 18.99 29.67
C ARG A 181 12.22 20.48 29.97
N GLY A 182 11.16 21.22 30.28
CA GLY A 182 11.18 22.66 30.54
C GLY A 182 10.64 23.12 31.90
N GLN A 183 10.29 22.22 32.82
CA GLN A 183 9.76 22.58 34.15
C GLN A 183 10.34 21.71 35.26
N ARG A 184 11.65 21.83 35.48
CA ARG A 184 12.27 21.36 36.71
C ARG A 184 13.45 22.22 37.13
N GLU A 185 13.25 23.53 37.16
CA GLU A 185 14.17 24.42 37.86
C GLU A 185 13.41 25.66 38.37
N VAL A 186 13.77 26.11 39.57
CA VAL A 186 13.27 27.31 40.26
C VAL A 186 12.00 27.16 41.11
N ARG A 187 12.10 26.37 42.18
CA ARG A 187 11.61 26.80 43.51
C ARG A 187 12.70 26.56 44.55
N ARG A 188 13.57 27.56 44.74
CA ARG A 188 14.38 27.68 45.98
C ARG A 188 13.53 28.42 47.03
N PRO A 189 13.37 27.91 48.25
CA PRO A 189 12.94 28.72 49.38
C PRO A 189 14.10 29.61 49.85
N ARG A 190 13.78 30.88 50.07
CA ARG A 190 14.64 31.96 50.53
C ARG A 190 14.99 31.74 52.01
N ALA A 191 16.28 31.82 52.35
CA ALA A 191 16.79 31.79 53.71
C ALA A 191 16.16 32.91 54.55
N ALA A 192 15.70 32.56 55.75
CA ALA A 192 15.33 33.52 56.80
C ALA A 192 16.56 33.76 57.67
N ASP A 193 16.88 35.03 57.88
CA ASP A 193 17.99 35.47 58.71
C ASP A 193 17.49 36.48 59.76
N SER A 194 18.12 36.43 60.92
CA SER A 194 18.08 37.38 62.05
C SER A 194 16.86 37.49 62.98
N ALA A 195 16.99 36.80 64.12
CA ALA A 195 17.17 37.36 65.47
C ALA A 195 16.57 38.74 65.82
N ARG A 196 15.84 38.84 66.94
CA ARG A 196 16.34 39.34 68.26
C ARG A 196 15.19 39.86 69.16
N GLY A 197 15.27 39.52 70.45
CA GLY A 197 14.57 40.15 71.57
C GLY A 197 13.33 39.37 72.03
N GLY A 198 13.14 39.01 73.30
CA GLY A 198 13.79 39.32 74.56
C GLY A 198 12.75 39.04 75.66
N GLY A 199 13.16 38.55 76.83
CA GLY A 199 12.25 38.33 77.95
C GLY A 199 12.71 37.25 78.92
N ASP A 200 13.75 37.58 79.69
CA ASP A 200 14.03 36.97 80.99
C ASP A 200 13.01 37.49 82.02
N GLU A 201 12.44 36.61 82.86
CA GLU A 201 12.14 36.92 84.27
C GLU A 201 11.84 35.63 85.07
N GLU A 202 12.76 35.36 86.02
CA GLU A 202 12.69 34.76 87.37
C GLU A 202 11.44 33.93 87.80
N ARG A 203 11.50 32.93 88.70
CA ARG A 203 12.19 32.93 90.00
C ARG A 203 12.04 31.57 90.73
N SER A 204 13.09 31.18 91.47
CA SER A 204 13.16 30.33 92.70
C SER A 204 12.37 29.02 92.79
N GLY A 205 12.94 27.90 93.22
CA GLY A 205 13.92 27.74 94.30
C GLY A 205 13.25 26.90 95.41
N GLY A 206 13.86 25.77 95.76
CA GLY A 206 13.32 24.82 96.73
C GLY A 206 13.27 25.35 98.17
N PHE A 207 12.48 24.64 98.98
CA PHE A 207 12.56 24.64 100.43
C PHE A 207 12.59 23.18 100.90
N ASP A 208 13.67 22.80 101.57
CA ASP A 208 13.78 21.61 102.42
C ASP A 208 12.99 21.83 103.72
N GLU A 209 12.30 20.81 104.22
CA GLU A 209 12.03 20.70 105.65
C GLU A 209 11.94 19.21 106.08
N ILE A 210 12.98 18.82 106.84
CA ILE A 210 13.10 17.85 107.95
C ILE A 210 12.01 16.76 108.08
#